data_AF-A0A6A4HAY9-F1
#
_entry.id   AF-A0A6A4HAY9-F1
#
_cell.length_a   1.000
_cell.length_b   1.000
_cell.length_c   1.000
_cell.angle_alpha   90.00
_cell.angle_beta   90.00
_cell.angle_gamma   90.00
#
_symmetry.space_group_name_H-M   'P 1'
#
loop_
_entity.id
_entity.type
_entity.pdbx_description
1 polymer ?
#
loop_
_entity_poly.entity_id
_entity_poly.type
_entity_poly.pdbx_seq_one_letter_code
_entity_poly.pdbx_strand_id
1 'polypeptide(L)' 'GHYCIFLPKFHCKLNPIEMYWGWVKYRFREILKKTFQDAKDMAFKYLDACPTEVIRCFIN' A
#
# COMPACT_ATOMS: atom_id res chain seq x y z
N GLY A 1 9.93 25.46 -2.53
CA GLY A 1 10.59 24.33 -3.20
C GLY A 1 10.30 23.05 -2.44
N HIS A 2 10.47 21.88 -3.06
CA HIS A 2 10.29 20.57 -2.42
C HIS A 2 11.62 19.85 -2.28
N TYR A 3 11.80 19.12 -1.17
CA TYR A 3 12.94 18.22 -0.99
C TYR A 3 12.64 16.87 -1.64
N CYS A 4 13.60 16.32 -2.39
CA CYS A 4 13.48 15.03 -3.06
C CYS A 4 14.33 13.98 -2.34
N ILE A 5 13.75 12.80 -2.11
CA ILE A 5 14.47 11.63 -1.62
C ILE A 5 14.93 10.81 -2.83
N PHE A 6 16.23 10.59 -2.98
CA PHE A 6 16.79 9.76 -4.04
C PHE A 6 16.97 8.32 -3.56
N LEU A 7 16.30 7.38 -4.22
CA LEU A 7 16.40 5.96 -3.92
C LEU A 7 17.29 5.24 -4.95
N PRO A 8 18.11 4.26 -4.55
CA PRO A 8 18.93 3.51 -5.48
C PRO A 8 18.09 2.65 -6.42
N LYS A 9 18.51 2.56 -7.69
CA LYS A 9 17.80 1.81 -8.74
C LYS A 9 17.70 0.33 -8.36
N PHE A 10 16.53 -0.28 -8.58
CA PHE A 10 16.27 -1.71 -8.28
C PHE A 10 16.25 -2.06 -6.78
N HIS A 11 16.07 -1.07 -5.90
CA HIS A 11 15.83 -1.29 -4.47
C HIS A 11 14.40 -0.90 -4.06
N CYS A 12 13.38 -1.52 -4.66
CA CYS A 12 11.97 -1.28 -4.33
C CYS A 12 11.64 -1.45 -2.84
N LYS A 13 12.33 -2.37 -2.14
CA LYS A 13 12.24 -2.55 -0.68
C LYS A 13 12.55 -1.31 0.16
N LEU A 14 13.25 -0.32 -0.40
CA LEU A 14 13.55 0.96 0.27
C LEU A 14 12.48 2.03 0.02
N ASN A 15 11.51 1.79 -0.86
CA ASN A 15 10.45 2.73 -1.15
C ASN A 15 9.23 2.42 -0.26
N PRO A 16 8.86 3.30 0.69
CA PRO A 16 7.76 3.05 1.63
C PRO A 16 6.41 2.73 0.96
N ILE A 17 6.19 3.22 -0.27
CA ILE A 17 4.95 2.92 -1.01
C ILE A 17 4.80 1.43 -1.33
N GLU A 18 5.91 0.70 -1.48
CA GLU A 18 5.88 -0.74 -1.76
C GLU A 18 5.42 -1.54 -0.54
N MET A 19 5.79 -1.10 0.66
CA MET A 19 5.32 -1.68 1.92
C MET A 19 3.82 -1.43 2.12
N TYR A 20 3.37 -0.21 1.83
CA TYR A 20 1.95 0.15 1.84
C TYR A 20 1.13 -0.69 0.86
N TRP A 21 1.56 -0.80 -0.40
CA TRP A 21 0.91 -1.68 -1.37
C TRP A 21 0.95 -3.14 -0.94
N GLY A 22 2.02 -3.59 -0.28
CA GLY A 22 2.12 -4.91 0.33
C GLY A 22 0.99 -5.18 1.33
N TRP A 23 0.77 -4.26 2.27
CA TRP A 23 -0.30 -4.34 3.27
C TRP A 23 -1.68 -4.36 2.63
N VAL A 24 -1.95 -3.43 1.69
CA VAL A 24 -3.24 -3.32 1.00
C VAL A 24 -3.55 -4.59 0.21
N LYS A 25 -2.59 -5.10 -0.56
CA LYS A 25 -2.75 -6.33 -1.35
C LYS A 25 -2.96 -7.55 -0.46
N TYR A 26 -2.30 -7.62 0.69
CA TYR A 26 -2.47 -8.70 1.66
C TYR A 26 -3.93 -8.77 2.10
N ARG A 27 -4.48 -7.65 2.62
CA ARG A 27 -5.88 -7.57 3.08
C ARG A 27 -6.88 -7.76 1.95
N PHE A 28 -6.58 -7.19 0.78
CA PHE A 28 -7.39 -7.39 -0.41
C PHE A 28 -7.52 -8.88 -0.73
N ARG A 29 -6.44 -9.67 -0.69
CA ARG A 29 -6.48 -11.10 -1.06
C ARG A 29 -7.29 -11.97 -0.09
N GLU A 30 -7.52 -11.55 1.14
CA GLU A 30 -8.29 -12.31 2.14
C GLU A 30 -9.79 -12.37 1.82
N ILE A 31 -10.29 -11.48 0.95
CA ILE A 31 -11.72 -11.37 0.63
C ILE A 31 -12.03 -11.94 -0.75
N LEU A 32 -13.08 -12.76 -0.87
CA LEU A 32 -13.61 -13.19 -2.16
C LEU A 32 -14.31 -12.03 -2.88
N LYS A 33 -14.03 -11.84 -4.17
CA LYS A 33 -14.70 -10.84 -5.05
C LYS A 33 -15.38 -11.58 -6.18
N LYS A 34 -16.66 -11.31 -6.43
CA LYS A 34 -17.44 -11.99 -7.47
C LYS A 34 -17.47 -11.17 -8.75
N THR A 35 -17.43 -9.85 -8.63
CA THR A 35 -17.45 -8.92 -9.76
C THR A 35 -16.23 -8.00 -9.76
N PHE A 36 -15.98 -7.34 -10.89
CA PHE A 36 -14.98 -6.30 -10.97
C PHE A 36 -15.31 -5.09 -10.08
N GLN A 37 -16.60 -4.76 -9.93
CA GLN A 37 -17.02 -3.67 -9.05
C GLN A 37 -16.70 -4.00 -7.59
N ASP A 38 -16.98 -5.24 -7.14
CA ASP A 38 -16.60 -5.70 -5.79
C ASP A 38 -15.09 -5.57 -5.58
N ALA A 39 -14.30 -5.92 -6.59
CA ALA A 39 -12.85 -5.79 -6.53
C ALA A 39 -12.42 -4.33 -6.40
N LYS A 40 -13.02 -3.43 -7.19
CA LYS A 40 -12.75 -2.00 -7.13
C LYS A 40 -13.09 -1.42 -5.75
N ASP A 41 -14.27 -1.74 -5.23
CA ASP A 41 -14.74 -1.25 -3.93
C ASP A 41 -13.87 -1.76 -2.79
N MET A 42 -13.45 -3.04 -2.84
CA MET A 42 -12.52 -3.59 -1.86
C MET A 42 -11.13 -2.98 -1.95
N ALA A 43 -10.65 -2.61 -3.15
CA ALA A 43 -9.38 -1.91 -3.30
C ALA A 43 -9.42 -0.55 -2.57
N PHE A 44 -10.45 0.26 -2.81
CA PHE A 44 -10.63 1.54 -2.11
C PHE A 44 -10.77 1.36 -0.61
N LYS A 45 -11.61 0.41 -0.17
CA LYS A 45 -11.77 0.10 1.25
C LYS A 45 -10.43 -0.18 1.95
N TYR A 46 -9.56 -1.00 1.35
CA TYR A 46 -8.29 -1.35 1.98
C TYR A 46 -7.20 -0.30 1.82
N LEU A 47 -7.27 0.54 0.78
CA LEU A 47 -6.46 1.75 0.71
C LEU A 47 -6.78 2.66 1.91
N ASP A 48 -8.06 2.90 2.20
CA ASP A 48 -8.47 3.78 3.30
C ASP A 48 -8.32 3.14 4.69
N ALA A 49 -8.20 1.81 4.78
CA ALA A 49 -8.18 1.08 6.06
C ALA A 49 -6.77 0.91 6.66
N CYS A 50 -5.70 1.30 5.98
CA CYS A 50 -4.34 1.13 6.49
C CYS A 50 -4.08 2.08 7.67
N PRO A 51 -3.84 1.59 8.91
CA PRO A 51 -3.64 2.47 10.05
C PRO A 51 -2.40 3.34 9.90
N THR A 52 -2.45 4.57 10.40
CA THR A 52 -1.33 5.52 10.29
C THR A 52 -0.10 5.02 11.06
N GLU A 53 -0.30 4.28 12.15
CA GLU A 53 0.76 3.64 12.93
C GLU A 53 1.55 2.65 12.09
N VAL A 54 0.86 1.88 11.24
CA VAL A 54 1.49 0.93 10.30
C VAL A 54 2.29 1.69 9.25
N ILE A 55 1.74 2.77 8.70
CA ILE A 55 2.42 3.61 7.70
C ILE A 55 3.70 4.23 8.27
N ARG A 56 3.66 4.71 9.52
CA ARG A 56 4.85 5.28 10.19
C ARG A 56 5.97 4.25 10.32
N CYS A 57 5.65 2.97 10.57
CA CYS A 57 6.65 1.91 10.62
C CYS A 57 7.36 1.63 9.29
N PHE A 58 6.88 2.16 8.16
CA PHE A 58 7.54 1.98 6.84
C PHE A 58 8.68 2.99 6.60
N ILE A 59 8.78 4.03 7.43
CA ILE A 59 9.74 5.14 7.28
C ILE A 59 10.75 5.16 8.45
N ASN A 60 10.50 4.38 9.50
CA ASN A 60 11.34 4.30 10.71
C ASN A 60 12.70 3.64 10.45
#